data_AF-A0A2G1XPL3-F1
#
_entry.id   AF-A0A2G1XPL3-F1
#
_cell.length_a   1.000
_cell.length_b   1.000
_cell.length_c   1.000
_cell.angle_alpha   90.00
_cell.angle_beta   90.00
_cell.angle_gamma   90.00
#
_symmetry.space_group_name_H-M   'P 1'
#
loop_
_entity.id
_entity.type
_entity.pdbx_description
1 polymer ?
#
loop_
_entity_poly.entity_id
_entity_poly.type
_entity_poly.pdbx_seq_one_letter_code
_entity_poly.pdbx_strand_id
1 'polypeptide(L)'
;MTPAPRPRREWHDLPFPLALWEIRRQRELLRAHNLHDTHGAGGERPRRPSPELLPHRSYDGSGYDPDDLDMGRAGTRFDRNCALPQTFPEAERDGLLAPAPREVSRRLLSRDAGFRPARTLNLLAAAWIQFQNHGWFSHGDNEVDRPLEVPLAPDDDWPQCPMLVRRTRPDPLAHTGTGRPPTYENTVTHWWDGSQVYGSTEERCRALRTGEGGKLAVVDGRLPDERRAGLSGIDATGFNDNYWVGLSLLHTLFAKEHNAICDRIASCHPTWDDERLFHTARLVNAAVMAKIHTVEWTPAVIDQPVTRAAMHVNWYGVLPARLRRRMRRFGRGEALFGIPGSPTRHHAAPYSMTEEFVTSYRLHPLIRDEYEIRSHRTGALIERTGFEPLQALATRKAVDHWGFADLFYSFGSMHPGAITLHNHPDCLRDLARVSGERVDLGTVDVLRDRERGVPRYTAFRAALHRPPVRTFEELTGGDVRLAAELREVYDGRLERVDTMVGMYAEPKPRGFAFSDTAFRVFVLMASRRLKSDRFFTSDYRPEVYTPEGLEWIDRTSMRDVLLRHHPELAPALEGVRNPFAPWAGPR
;
A
#
# COMPACT_ATOMS: atom_id res chain seq x y z
N MET A 1 -2.66 23.52 43.11
CA MET A 1 -2.93 22.53 42.05
C MET A 1 -3.66 23.21 40.92
N THR A 2 -2.94 23.57 39.86
CA THR A 2 -3.56 23.99 38.60
C THR A 2 -4.30 22.78 38.03
N PRO A 3 -5.59 22.87 37.68
CA PRO A 3 -6.29 21.74 37.08
C PRO A 3 -5.55 21.34 35.80
N ALA A 4 -5.26 20.04 35.66
CA ALA A 4 -4.67 19.52 34.45
C ALA A 4 -5.54 19.98 33.26
N PRO A 5 -4.94 20.57 32.20
CA PRO A 5 -5.70 21.02 31.04
C PRO A 5 -6.51 19.83 30.52
N ARG A 6 -7.82 20.01 30.35
CA ARG A 6 -8.68 18.96 29.79
C ARG A 6 -8.07 18.55 28.44
N PRO A 7 -7.84 17.25 28.19
CA PRO A 7 -7.34 16.81 26.90
C PRO A 7 -8.31 17.30 25.82
N ARG A 8 -7.75 17.86 24.75
CA ARG A 8 -8.52 18.34 23.61
C ARG A 8 -9.24 17.14 23.02
N ARG A 9 -10.58 17.19 22.90
CA ARG A 9 -11.35 16.08 22.32
C ARG A 9 -10.93 15.85 20.88
N GLU A 10 -10.44 14.66 20.56
CA GLU A 10 -10.10 14.26 19.21
C GLU A 10 -11.37 13.83 18.45
N TRP A 11 -11.29 13.77 17.11
CA TRP A 11 -12.46 13.46 16.28
C TRP A 11 -13.09 12.10 16.60
N HIS A 12 -12.29 11.13 17.04
CA HIS A 12 -12.72 9.78 17.36
C HIS A 12 -13.38 9.67 18.74
N ASP A 13 -13.33 10.73 19.56
CA ASP A 13 -14.07 10.85 20.82
C ASP A 13 -15.44 11.54 20.64
N LEU A 14 -15.73 12.05 19.45
CA LEU A 14 -16.98 12.73 19.15
C LEU A 14 -18.13 11.72 18.95
N PRO A 15 -19.38 12.09 19.26
CA PRO A 15 -20.56 11.33 18.85
C PRO A 15 -20.55 11.05 17.35
N PHE A 16 -21.02 9.86 16.96
CA PHE A 16 -20.89 9.33 15.60
C PHE A 16 -21.22 10.32 14.46
N PRO A 17 -22.33 11.09 14.48
CA PRO A 17 -22.63 12.05 13.41
C PRO A 17 -21.60 13.19 13.31
N LEU A 18 -21.11 13.68 14.46
CA LEU A 18 -20.12 14.75 14.52
C LEU A 18 -18.74 14.25 14.08
N ALA A 19 -18.37 13.02 14.46
CA ALA A 19 -17.14 12.38 14.01
C ALA A 19 -17.12 12.19 12.48
N LEU A 20 -18.24 11.75 11.89
CA LEU A 20 -18.35 11.58 10.44
C LEU A 20 -18.27 12.92 9.69
N TRP A 21 -18.91 13.96 10.23
CA TRP A 21 -18.79 15.32 9.70
C TRP A 21 -17.36 15.85 9.79
N GLU A 22 -16.67 15.61 10.90
CA GLU A 22 -15.28 16.04 11.10
C GLU A 22 -14.31 15.35 10.14
N ILE A 23 -14.45 14.04 9.89
CA ILE A 23 -13.67 13.33 8.85
C ILE A 23 -13.90 13.97 7.47
N ARG A 24 -15.15 14.29 7.14
CA ARG A 24 -15.47 14.95 5.87
C ARG A 24 -14.82 16.33 5.80
N ARG A 25 -14.91 17.15 6.86
CA ARG A 25 -14.28 18.47 6.93
C ARG A 25 -12.77 18.38 6.72
N GLN A 26 -12.12 17.44 7.39
CA GLN A 26 -10.69 17.17 7.27
C GLN A 26 -10.30 16.78 5.84
N ARG A 27 -11.10 15.92 5.19
CA ARG A 27 -10.86 15.55 3.78
C ARG A 27 -10.91 16.75 2.84
N GLU A 28 -11.90 17.62 2.99
CA GLU A 28 -12.02 18.82 2.14
C GLU A 28 -10.89 19.82 2.40
N LEU A 29 -10.47 19.99 3.67
CA LEU A 29 -9.32 20.81 4.03
C LEU A 29 -8.03 20.27 3.37
N LEU A 30 -7.78 18.97 3.48
CA LEU A 30 -6.62 18.32 2.87
C LEU A 30 -6.64 18.40 1.34
N ARG A 31 -7.82 18.24 0.72
CA ARG A 31 -7.96 18.39 -0.75
C ARG A 31 -7.64 19.80 -1.23
N ALA A 32 -7.92 20.81 -0.42
CA ALA A 32 -7.67 22.20 -0.78
C ALA A 32 -6.21 22.61 -0.58
N HIS A 33 -5.51 22.03 0.40
CA HIS A 33 -4.22 22.56 0.87
C HIS A 33 -3.06 21.56 0.88
N ASN A 34 -3.26 20.29 0.53
CA ASN A 34 -2.25 19.23 0.66
C ASN A 34 -2.11 18.40 -0.63
N LEU A 35 -2.32 19.03 -1.78
CA LEU A 35 -2.07 18.43 -3.09
C LEU A 35 -1.17 19.40 -3.86
N HIS A 36 0.10 19.05 -3.97
CA HIS A 36 1.11 19.89 -4.58
C HIS A 36 1.75 19.18 -5.76
N ASP A 37 1.47 19.72 -6.94
CA ASP A 37 2.03 19.30 -8.21
C ASP A 37 3.52 19.63 -8.28
N THR A 38 4.35 18.64 -8.60
CA THR A 38 5.80 18.79 -8.76
C THR A 38 6.19 19.32 -10.14
N HIS A 39 5.24 19.50 -11.06
CA HIS A 39 5.47 20.13 -12.35
C HIS A 39 6.05 21.55 -12.23
N GLY A 40 6.97 21.89 -13.14
CA GLY A 40 7.71 23.15 -13.16
C GLY A 40 9.03 23.12 -12.38
N ALA A 41 9.50 21.94 -11.99
CA ALA A 41 10.85 21.64 -11.51
C ALA A 41 11.90 21.61 -12.64
N GLY A 42 11.46 21.47 -13.89
CA GLY A 42 12.31 21.47 -15.08
C GLY A 42 12.46 20.07 -15.69
N GLY A 43 12.66 20.03 -17.01
CA GLY A 43 12.87 18.80 -17.77
C GLY A 43 11.63 17.94 -17.99
N GLU A 44 10.47 18.30 -17.42
CA GLU A 44 9.25 17.50 -17.53
C GLU A 44 8.73 17.40 -18.96
N ARG A 45 7.96 16.33 -19.20
CA ARG A 45 7.12 16.22 -20.40
C ARG A 45 6.07 17.35 -20.38
N PRO A 46 5.90 18.09 -21.48
CA PRO A 46 4.80 19.04 -21.59
C PRO A 46 3.46 18.33 -21.46
N ARG A 47 2.54 18.90 -20.67
CA ARG A 47 1.16 18.40 -20.60
C ARG A 47 0.49 18.57 -21.95
N ARG A 48 -0.08 17.47 -22.46
CA ARG A 48 -0.78 17.44 -23.74
C ARG A 48 -2.09 16.69 -23.55
N PRO A 49 -3.18 17.15 -24.19
CA PRO A 49 -4.44 16.42 -24.19
C PRO A 49 -4.28 14.99 -24.70
N SER A 50 -5.08 14.08 -24.16
CA SER A 50 -5.17 12.72 -24.68
C SER A 50 -5.85 12.74 -26.06
N PRO A 51 -5.21 12.20 -27.13
CA PRO A 51 -5.81 12.18 -28.46
C PRO A 51 -7.12 11.38 -28.51
N GLU A 52 -7.16 10.27 -27.76
CA GLU A 52 -8.30 9.40 -27.61
C GLU A 52 -8.34 8.85 -26.18
N LEU A 53 -9.55 8.75 -25.63
CA LEU A 53 -9.80 8.12 -24.34
C LEU A 53 -10.21 6.66 -24.54
N LEU A 54 -9.23 5.75 -24.55
CA LEU A 54 -9.44 4.31 -24.76
C LEU A 54 -10.54 3.74 -23.84
N PRO A 55 -11.40 2.82 -24.30
CA PRO A 55 -12.45 2.23 -23.46
C PRO A 55 -11.90 1.20 -22.46
N HIS A 56 -10.59 1.16 -22.23
CA HIS A 56 -9.90 0.22 -21.36
C HIS A 56 -8.65 0.84 -20.74
N ARG A 57 -8.13 0.16 -19.71
CA ARG A 57 -6.87 0.52 -19.05
C ARG A 57 -5.69 0.24 -19.99
N SER A 58 -4.96 1.29 -20.38
CA SER A 58 -3.68 1.20 -21.10
C SER A 58 -2.62 0.45 -20.27
N TYR A 59 -1.56 -0.02 -20.93
CA TYR A 59 -0.53 -0.83 -20.29
C TYR A 59 0.35 -0.04 -19.32
N ASP A 60 0.68 1.20 -19.68
CA ASP A 60 1.58 2.08 -18.90
C ASP A 60 0.84 3.17 -18.11
N GLY A 61 -0.50 3.15 -18.11
CA GLY A 61 -1.33 4.12 -17.39
C GLY A 61 -1.51 5.47 -18.09
N SER A 62 -1.07 5.62 -19.34
CA SER A 62 -1.33 6.83 -20.15
C SER A 62 -2.78 6.91 -20.63
N GLY A 63 -3.26 8.12 -20.94
CA GLY A 63 -4.56 8.32 -21.61
C GLY A 63 -5.79 8.15 -20.72
N TYR A 64 -5.63 8.40 -19.42
CA TYR A 64 -6.73 8.31 -18.45
C TYR A 64 -7.45 9.64 -18.23
N ASP A 65 -6.82 10.75 -18.63
CA ASP A 65 -7.37 12.09 -18.48
C ASP A 65 -7.42 12.82 -19.82
N PRO A 66 -8.51 13.53 -20.14
CA PRO A 66 -8.65 14.24 -21.41
C PRO A 66 -7.60 15.34 -21.61
N ASP A 67 -7.11 15.97 -20.55
CA ASP A 67 -6.27 17.16 -20.61
C ASP A 67 -4.78 16.85 -20.42
N ASP A 68 -4.44 15.68 -19.85
CA ASP A 68 -3.05 15.25 -19.62
C ASP A 68 -2.85 13.75 -19.93
N LEU A 69 -2.24 13.46 -21.09
CA LEU A 69 -1.92 12.12 -21.59
C LEU A 69 -1.01 11.32 -20.64
N ASP A 70 -0.06 11.99 -19.98
CA ASP A 70 0.94 11.33 -19.14
C ASP A 70 0.49 11.28 -17.66
N MET A 71 -0.67 11.84 -17.30
CA MET A 71 -1.11 11.85 -15.90
C MET A 71 -1.25 10.42 -15.34
N GLY A 72 -0.51 10.15 -14.27
CA GLY A 72 -0.46 8.86 -13.60
C GLY A 72 0.24 7.73 -14.39
N ARG A 73 0.81 8.03 -15.55
CA ARG A 73 1.59 7.09 -16.36
C ARG A 73 2.85 6.63 -15.60
N ALA A 74 3.25 5.38 -15.79
CA ALA A 74 4.55 4.91 -15.35
C ALA A 74 5.67 5.79 -15.94
N GLY A 75 6.66 6.11 -15.12
CA GLY A 75 7.75 7.00 -15.47
C GLY A 75 7.45 8.49 -15.27
N THR A 76 6.44 8.83 -14.47
CA THR A 76 6.13 10.21 -14.09
C THR A 76 6.40 10.49 -12.62
N ARG A 77 6.65 11.76 -12.28
CA ARG A 77 7.08 12.22 -10.96
C ARG A 77 6.05 11.93 -9.86
N PHE A 78 6.55 11.60 -8.67
CA PHE A 78 5.76 11.67 -7.43
C PHE A 78 5.45 13.12 -7.08
N ASP A 79 4.21 13.37 -6.65
CA ASP A 79 3.80 14.66 -6.11
C ASP A 79 4.01 14.74 -4.58
N ARG A 80 3.57 15.85 -3.96
CA ARG A 80 3.70 16.07 -2.51
C ARG A 80 2.36 16.35 -1.84
N ASN A 81 2.20 15.87 -0.62
CA ASN A 81 1.15 16.30 0.31
C ASN A 81 1.60 17.40 1.26
N CYS A 82 2.90 17.58 1.44
CA CYS A 82 3.48 18.71 2.13
C CYS A 82 3.84 19.81 1.12
N ALA A 83 3.83 21.07 1.56
CA ALA A 83 4.12 22.20 0.67
C ALA A 83 5.56 22.11 0.13
N LEU A 84 5.76 22.32 -1.17
CA LEU A 84 7.07 22.14 -1.84
C LEU A 84 8.25 22.86 -1.15
N PRO A 85 8.11 24.08 -0.59
CA PRO A 85 9.22 24.73 0.14
C PRO A 85 9.68 23.99 1.40
N GLN A 86 8.88 23.05 1.91
CA GLN A 86 9.16 22.25 3.09
C GLN A 86 9.73 20.86 2.75
N THR A 87 9.78 20.49 1.47
CA THR A 87 10.13 19.12 1.05
C THR A 87 11.52 19.01 0.44
N PHE A 88 12.46 19.84 0.89
CA PHE A 88 13.86 19.74 0.51
C PHE A 88 14.55 18.68 1.40
N PRO A 89 15.43 17.83 0.82
CA PRO A 89 16.29 16.96 1.60
C PRO A 89 17.19 17.78 2.53
N GLU A 90 17.44 17.26 3.73
CA GLU A 90 18.38 17.89 4.65
C GLU A 90 19.84 17.69 4.17
N ALA A 91 20.77 18.47 4.70
CA ALA A 91 22.20 18.28 4.43
C ALA A 91 22.67 16.89 4.88
N GLU A 92 23.61 16.27 4.16
CA GLU A 92 23.95 14.87 4.39
C GLU A 92 24.45 14.59 5.82
N ARG A 93 25.46 15.33 6.27
CA ARG A 93 26.10 15.08 7.58
C ARG A 93 25.22 15.46 8.76
N ASP A 94 24.72 16.69 8.79
CA ASP A 94 24.00 17.23 9.95
C ASP A 94 22.49 16.96 9.90
N GLY A 95 21.98 16.42 8.79
CA GLY A 95 20.57 16.12 8.57
C GLY A 95 20.31 14.65 8.27
N LEU A 96 20.63 14.20 7.04
CA LEU A 96 20.30 12.84 6.58
C LEU A 96 20.88 11.75 7.49
N LEU A 97 22.10 11.95 8.00
CA LEU A 97 22.80 10.99 8.85
C LEU A 97 22.67 11.29 10.35
N ALA A 98 21.82 12.24 10.75
CA ALA A 98 21.70 12.67 12.15
C ALA A 98 20.22 12.69 12.65
N PRO A 99 19.92 12.03 13.79
CA PRO A 99 20.75 11.00 14.42
C PRO A 99 21.04 9.84 13.45
N ALA A 100 22.05 9.02 13.72
CA ALA A 100 22.46 7.95 12.80
C ALA A 100 21.27 7.04 12.46
N PRO A 101 20.89 6.85 11.18
CA PRO A 101 19.77 5.99 10.80
C PRO A 101 19.88 4.56 11.35
N ARG A 102 21.12 4.03 11.47
CA ARG A 102 21.39 2.73 12.08
C ARG A 102 21.14 2.70 13.58
N GLU A 103 21.43 3.78 14.29
CA GLU A 103 21.09 3.91 15.71
C GLU A 103 19.57 3.87 15.91
N VAL A 104 18.82 4.61 15.06
CA VAL A 104 17.35 4.57 15.08
C VAL A 104 16.83 3.15 14.85
N SER A 105 17.38 2.43 13.85
CA SER A 105 17.01 1.03 13.59
C SER A 105 17.27 0.11 14.78
N ARG A 106 18.47 0.20 15.38
CA ARG A 106 18.89 -0.66 16.50
C ARG A 106 18.15 -0.38 17.80
N ARG A 107 17.89 0.89 18.13
CA ARG A 107 17.32 1.26 19.43
C ARG A 107 15.80 1.30 19.39
N LEU A 108 15.23 1.95 18.37
CA LEU A 108 13.80 2.27 18.36
C LEU A 108 12.96 1.30 17.54
N LEU A 109 13.55 0.59 16.57
CA LEU A 109 12.78 -0.28 15.66
C LEU A 109 12.89 -1.76 16.01
N SER A 110 14.05 -2.23 16.45
CA SER A 110 14.35 -3.64 16.77
C SER A 110 13.28 -4.36 17.59
N ARG A 111 13.09 -5.65 17.35
CA ARG A 111 12.10 -6.46 18.09
C ARG A 111 12.72 -7.15 19.31
N ASP A 112 13.76 -6.56 19.91
CA ASP A 112 14.53 -7.17 21.02
C ASP A 112 13.66 -7.50 22.24
N ALA A 113 12.56 -6.74 22.45
CA ALA A 113 11.58 -6.97 23.53
C ALA A 113 10.54 -8.08 23.20
N GLY A 114 10.67 -8.75 22.07
CA GLY A 114 9.79 -9.81 21.59
C GLY A 114 8.68 -9.34 20.62
N PHE A 115 8.11 -10.30 19.90
CA PHE A 115 7.06 -10.06 18.90
C PHE A 115 5.75 -9.54 19.52
N ARG A 116 5.28 -8.39 19.04
CA ARG A 116 3.99 -7.79 19.45
C ARG A 116 2.95 -8.01 18.34
N PRO A 117 1.97 -8.92 18.50
CA PRO A 117 1.02 -9.23 17.44
C PRO A 117 -0.08 -8.16 17.28
N ALA A 118 -0.48 -7.87 16.05
CA ALA A 118 -1.69 -7.14 15.70
C ALA A 118 -2.91 -8.09 15.74
N ARG A 119 -3.46 -8.30 16.94
CA ARG A 119 -4.47 -9.35 17.20
C ARG A 119 -5.80 -9.20 16.44
N THR A 120 -6.10 -8.03 15.90
CA THR A 120 -7.32 -7.78 15.11
C THR A 120 -7.17 -8.20 13.65
N LEU A 121 -5.96 -8.51 13.20
CA LEU A 121 -5.62 -8.83 11.81
C LEU A 121 -5.05 -10.24 11.72
N ASN A 122 -5.18 -10.82 10.53
CA ASN A 122 -4.39 -11.97 10.11
C ASN A 122 -3.25 -11.54 9.18
N LEU A 123 -2.33 -12.47 8.92
CA LEU A 123 -1.12 -12.23 8.13
C LEU A 123 -1.45 -12.01 6.64
N LEU A 124 -2.60 -12.47 6.14
CA LEU A 124 -3.08 -12.10 4.79
C LEU A 124 -3.24 -10.58 4.65
N ALA A 125 -3.57 -9.86 5.72
CA ALA A 125 -3.64 -8.40 5.69
C ALA A 125 -2.27 -7.75 5.40
N ALA A 126 -1.18 -8.37 5.88
CA ALA A 126 0.19 -7.92 5.61
C ALA A 126 0.61 -8.20 4.17
N ALA A 127 0.34 -9.43 3.69
CA ALA A 127 0.58 -9.79 2.29
C ALA A 127 -0.22 -8.90 1.32
N TRP A 128 -1.49 -8.64 1.66
CA TRP A 128 -2.38 -7.79 0.87
C TRP A 128 -1.81 -6.39 0.69
N ILE A 129 -1.31 -5.77 1.76
CA ILE A 129 -0.88 -4.39 1.62
C ILE A 129 0.39 -4.25 0.79
N GLN A 130 1.32 -5.20 0.89
CA GLN A 130 2.48 -5.22 0.01
C GLN A 130 2.06 -5.48 -1.44
N PHE A 131 1.17 -6.44 -1.69
CA PHE A 131 0.59 -6.72 -3.01
C PHE A 131 0.00 -5.45 -3.64
N GLN A 132 -0.71 -4.66 -2.84
CA GLN A 132 -1.30 -3.39 -3.28
C GLN A 132 -0.26 -2.30 -3.54
N ASN A 133 0.73 -2.13 -2.66
CA ASN A 133 1.79 -1.12 -2.84
C ASN A 133 2.54 -1.29 -4.16
N HIS A 134 2.80 -2.54 -4.57
CA HIS A 134 3.48 -2.84 -5.84
C HIS A 134 2.69 -2.46 -7.09
N GLY A 135 1.40 -2.20 -6.96
CA GLY A 135 0.56 -1.65 -8.03
C GLY A 135 0.35 -0.14 -7.95
N TRP A 136 0.99 0.55 -6.99
CA TRP A 136 0.78 1.99 -6.76
C TRP A 136 2.06 2.80 -6.90
N PHE A 137 3.16 2.30 -6.35
CA PHE A 137 4.40 3.06 -6.33
C PHE A 137 5.65 2.18 -6.29
N SER A 138 6.69 2.64 -6.97
CA SER A 138 8.05 2.12 -6.89
C SER A 138 9.04 3.18 -7.36
N HIS A 139 10.06 3.46 -6.55
CA HIS A 139 11.18 4.33 -6.95
C HIS A 139 12.21 3.60 -7.87
N GLY A 140 11.99 2.32 -8.16
CA GLY A 140 12.89 1.49 -8.95
C GLY A 140 14.21 1.17 -8.24
N ASP A 141 15.19 0.74 -9.03
CA ASP A 141 16.52 0.42 -8.55
C ASP A 141 17.29 1.66 -8.10
N ASN A 142 17.94 1.54 -6.96
CA ASN A 142 18.74 2.60 -6.34
C ASN A 142 20.11 2.74 -7.03
N GLU A 143 20.68 3.95 -7.00
CA GLU A 143 22.01 4.27 -7.54
C GLU A 143 23.11 3.49 -6.80
N VAL A 144 23.91 2.73 -7.55
CA VAL A 144 24.94 1.82 -6.99
C VAL A 144 26.28 2.54 -6.79
N ASP A 145 26.66 3.44 -7.69
CA ASP A 145 28.02 3.96 -7.78
C ASP A 145 28.39 4.99 -6.70
N ARG A 146 27.37 5.56 -6.02
CA ARG A 146 27.57 6.60 -5.01
C ARG A 146 26.71 6.35 -3.78
N PRO A 147 26.98 5.29 -3.01
CA PRO A 147 26.22 4.99 -1.80
C PRO A 147 26.40 6.09 -0.73
N LEU A 148 25.46 6.14 0.20
CA LEU A 148 25.54 6.87 1.46
C LEU A 148 26.31 6.01 2.46
N GLU A 149 27.31 6.62 3.11
CA GLU A 149 28.08 5.99 4.19
C GLU A 149 27.40 6.28 5.53
N VAL A 150 26.71 5.28 6.05
CA VAL A 150 26.03 5.36 7.34
C VAL A 150 27.00 4.97 8.45
N PRO A 151 27.28 5.87 9.42
CA PRO A 151 28.18 5.56 10.52
C PRO A 151 27.58 4.47 11.40
N LEU A 152 28.46 3.60 11.90
CA LEU A 152 28.13 2.51 12.82
C LEU A 152 28.66 2.82 14.22
N ALA A 153 27.92 2.40 15.24
CA ALA A 153 28.44 2.43 16.60
C ALA A 153 29.61 1.44 16.76
N PRO A 154 30.54 1.65 17.71
CA PRO A 154 31.69 0.75 17.89
C PRO A 154 31.33 -0.71 18.20
N ASP A 155 30.14 -0.95 18.74
CA ASP A 155 29.60 -2.26 19.11
C ASP A 155 28.62 -2.84 18.07
N ASP A 156 28.50 -2.22 16.89
CA ASP A 156 27.60 -2.69 15.83
C ASP A 156 28.10 -3.97 15.19
N ASP A 157 27.18 -4.92 14.98
CA ASP A 157 27.45 -6.24 14.40
C ASP A 157 27.35 -6.26 12.87
N TRP A 158 27.07 -5.13 12.24
CA TRP A 158 26.97 -5.03 10.79
C TRP A 158 28.34 -5.33 10.13
N PRO A 159 28.39 -6.21 9.11
CA PRO A 159 29.66 -6.74 8.58
C PRO A 159 30.55 -5.71 7.86
N GLN A 160 29.98 -4.60 7.40
CA GLN A 160 30.68 -3.60 6.60
C GLN A 160 30.68 -2.25 7.30
N CYS A 161 31.85 -1.70 7.64
CA CYS A 161 31.97 -0.40 8.31
C CYS A 161 32.72 0.61 7.44
N PRO A 162 32.12 1.77 7.08
CA PRO A 162 30.73 2.18 7.37
C PRO A 162 29.70 1.32 6.61
N MET A 163 28.45 1.31 7.08
CA MET A 163 27.37 0.66 6.34
C MET A 163 27.11 1.44 5.05
N LEU A 164 27.09 0.76 3.90
CA LEU A 164 26.78 1.38 2.62
C LEU A 164 25.29 1.23 2.30
N VAL A 165 24.62 2.35 2.06
CA VAL A 165 23.22 2.38 1.61
C VAL A 165 23.16 3.07 0.25
N ARG A 166 22.74 2.35 -0.79
CA ARG A 166 22.52 2.91 -2.14
C ARG A 166 21.62 4.15 -2.10
N ARG A 167 21.77 5.12 -2.99
CA ARG A 167 20.91 6.32 -3.03
C ARG A 167 19.61 6.08 -3.79
N THR A 168 18.54 6.78 -3.44
CA THR A 168 17.34 6.79 -4.30
C THR A 168 17.77 7.27 -5.67
N ARG A 169 17.37 6.53 -6.71
CA ARG A 169 17.63 6.93 -8.09
C ARG A 169 17.10 8.35 -8.32
N PRO A 170 17.93 9.29 -8.81
CA PRO A 170 17.45 10.61 -9.14
C PRO A 170 16.48 10.55 -10.32
N ASP A 171 15.63 11.57 -10.41
CA ASP A 171 14.86 11.81 -11.62
C ASP A 171 15.79 11.86 -12.85
N PRO A 172 15.54 11.03 -13.90
CA PRO A 172 16.36 11.04 -15.09
C PRO A 172 16.23 12.34 -15.91
N LEU A 173 15.18 13.12 -15.68
CA LEU A 173 14.97 14.41 -16.32
C LEU A 173 15.61 15.52 -15.49
N ALA A 174 16.41 16.36 -16.16
CA ALA A 174 17.18 17.41 -15.50
C ALA A 174 16.27 18.38 -14.71
N HIS A 175 16.54 18.48 -13.42
CA HIS A 175 15.98 19.51 -12.54
C HIS A 175 16.69 20.84 -12.82
N THR A 176 15.98 21.83 -13.38
CA THR A 176 16.62 23.08 -13.86
C THR A 176 16.36 24.28 -12.96
N GLY A 177 15.50 24.17 -11.95
CA GLY A 177 15.14 25.26 -11.03
C GLY A 177 15.67 25.09 -9.60
N THR A 178 16.43 26.07 -9.10
CA THR A 178 16.98 26.04 -7.72
C THR A 178 15.92 26.28 -6.63
N GLY A 179 14.74 26.80 -6.97
CA GLY A 179 13.64 27.08 -6.04
C GLY A 179 12.65 25.92 -5.85
N ARG A 180 12.92 24.75 -6.43
CA ARG A 180 12.05 23.57 -6.34
C ARG A 180 12.80 22.40 -5.70
N PRO A 181 12.12 21.57 -4.89
CA PRO A 181 12.74 20.39 -4.28
C PRO A 181 13.08 19.35 -5.36
N PRO A 182 14.07 18.47 -5.11
CA PRO A 182 14.31 17.30 -5.95
C PRO A 182 13.06 16.44 -6.14
N THR A 183 12.91 15.90 -7.34
CA THR A 183 11.82 15.01 -7.73
C THR A 183 12.33 13.58 -7.89
N TYR A 184 11.39 12.64 -7.85
CA TYR A 184 11.64 11.23 -8.07
C TYR A 184 10.54 10.65 -8.94
N GLU A 185 10.92 9.70 -9.78
CA GLU A 185 10.02 9.04 -10.72
C GLU A 185 9.32 7.85 -10.05
N ASN A 186 8.04 7.67 -10.34
CA ASN A 186 7.36 6.41 -10.10
C ASN A 186 7.54 5.48 -11.30
N THR A 187 8.23 4.38 -11.11
CA THR A 187 8.53 3.39 -12.16
C THR A 187 7.37 2.45 -12.47
N VAL A 188 6.31 2.49 -11.66
CA VAL A 188 5.02 1.83 -11.94
C VAL A 188 3.93 2.87 -12.16
N THR A 189 2.77 2.42 -12.64
CA THR A 189 1.61 3.31 -12.81
C THR A 189 1.16 3.86 -11.44
N HIS A 190 0.73 5.12 -11.41
CA HIS A 190 0.16 5.73 -10.19
C HIS A 190 -1.29 5.30 -9.97
N TRP A 191 -1.91 4.73 -11.00
CA TRP A 191 -3.31 4.32 -11.02
C TRP A 191 -3.54 3.06 -10.22
N TRP A 192 -4.78 2.85 -9.80
CA TRP A 192 -5.18 1.59 -9.19
C TRP A 192 -5.73 0.64 -10.26
N ASP A 193 -4.85 0.22 -11.17
CA ASP A 193 -5.15 -0.44 -12.44
C ASP A 193 -4.81 -1.95 -12.47
N GLY A 194 -4.33 -2.48 -11.34
CA GLY A 194 -3.91 -3.86 -11.19
C GLY A 194 -2.51 -4.16 -11.73
N SER A 195 -1.66 -3.15 -11.97
CA SER A 195 -0.31 -3.30 -12.51
C SER A 195 0.59 -4.26 -11.72
N GLN A 196 0.31 -4.56 -10.45
CA GLN A 196 1.00 -5.64 -9.73
C GLN A 196 0.79 -7.02 -10.39
N VAL A 197 -0.39 -7.26 -10.97
CA VAL A 197 -0.72 -8.48 -11.71
C VAL A 197 -0.31 -8.35 -13.17
N TYR A 198 -0.62 -7.22 -13.81
CA TYR A 198 -0.52 -7.05 -15.27
C TYR A 198 0.79 -6.42 -15.77
N GLY A 199 1.59 -5.82 -14.89
CA GLY A 199 2.76 -5.03 -15.25
C GLY A 199 2.42 -3.57 -15.57
N SER A 200 3.47 -2.74 -15.63
CA SER A 200 3.39 -1.31 -15.96
C SER A 200 3.90 -0.98 -17.37
N THR A 201 4.16 -1.99 -18.20
CA THR A 201 4.52 -1.83 -19.62
C THR A 201 3.78 -2.85 -20.48
N GLU A 202 3.65 -2.56 -21.77
CA GLU A 202 3.00 -3.46 -22.71
C GLU A 202 3.78 -4.77 -22.87
N GLU A 203 5.11 -4.69 -22.96
CA GLU A 203 5.98 -5.86 -23.13
C GLU A 203 5.83 -6.82 -21.94
N ARG A 204 5.83 -6.28 -20.71
CA ARG A 204 5.63 -7.12 -19.52
C ARG A 204 4.24 -7.73 -19.51
N CYS A 205 3.20 -6.94 -19.80
CA CYS A 205 1.84 -7.44 -19.80
C CYS A 205 1.61 -8.54 -20.84
N ARG A 206 2.13 -8.36 -22.06
CA ARG A 206 2.01 -9.37 -23.12
C ARG A 206 2.76 -10.66 -22.78
N ALA A 207 3.93 -10.57 -22.14
CA ALA A 207 4.68 -11.74 -21.70
C ALA A 207 3.96 -12.60 -20.64
N LEU A 208 2.96 -12.04 -19.94
CA LEU A 208 2.16 -12.73 -18.93
C LEU A 208 0.86 -13.34 -19.48
N ARG A 209 0.48 -12.97 -20.72
CA ARG A 209 -0.75 -13.42 -21.37
C ARG A 209 -0.53 -14.72 -22.12
N THR A 210 -1.60 -15.50 -22.24
CA THR A 210 -1.65 -16.69 -23.10
C THR A 210 -1.85 -16.34 -24.58
N GLY A 211 -2.47 -15.18 -24.85
CA GLY A 211 -2.95 -14.81 -26.18
C GLY A 211 -4.24 -15.52 -26.59
N GLU A 212 -4.89 -16.25 -25.66
CA GLU A 212 -6.14 -16.96 -25.90
C GLU A 212 -7.19 -16.68 -24.80
N GLY A 213 -8.42 -16.39 -25.23
CA GLY A 213 -9.57 -16.22 -24.32
C GLY A 213 -9.45 -15.04 -23.35
N GLY A 214 -8.55 -14.10 -23.61
CA GLY A 214 -8.21 -12.97 -22.76
C GLY A 214 -7.39 -13.35 -21.53
N LYS A 215 -6.81 -14.55 -21.44
CA LYS A 215 -6.30 -15.12 -20.17
C LYS A 215 -4.83 -14.82 -19.89
N LEU A 216 -4.51 -14.75 -18.59
CA LEU A 216 -3.15 -14.80 -18.07
C LEU A 216 -2.66 -16.26 -17.99
N ALA A 217 -1.35 -16.46 -18.17
CA ALA A 217 -0.73 -17.76 -18.07
C ALA A 217 -0.81 -18.30 -16.63
N VAL A 218 -1.33 -19.51 -16.49
CA VAL A 218 -1.36 -20.29 -15.23
C VAL A 218 -1.01 -21.73 -15.60
N VAL A 219 0.03 -22.28 -14.98
CA VAL A 219 0.54 -23.64 -15.22
C VAL A 219 0.51 -24.40 -13.91
N ASP A 220 -0.08 -25.59 -13.92
CA ASP A 220 -0.24 -26.44 -12.72
C ASP A 220 -0.88 -25.71 -11.53
N GLY A 221 -1.86 -24.84 -11.82
CA GLY A 221 -2.61 -24.10 -10.80
C GLY A 221 -1.89 -22.89 -10.20
N ARG A 222 -0.68 -22.53 -10.68
CA ARG A 222 0.07 -21.34 -10.25
C ARG A 222 0.61 -20.51 -11.42
N LEU A 223 1.17 -19.35 -11.11
CA LEU A 223 1.86 -18.54 -12.11
C LEU A 223 3.12 -19.25 -12.64
N PRO A 224 3.52 -19.01 -13.91
CA PRO A 224 4.75 -19.56 -14.48
C PRO A 224 6.00 -19.10 -13.70
N ASP A 225 7.10 -19.83 -13.83
CA ASP A 225 8.39 -19.38 -13.30
C ASP A 225 8.93 -18.19 -14.12
N GLU A 226 9.62 -17.27 -13.45
CA GLU A 226 10.25 -16.12 -14.09
C GLU A 226 11.42 -16.55 -14.98
N ARG A 227 11.40 -16.09 -16.23
CA ARG A 227 12.40 -16.45 -17.26
C ARG A 227 13.58 -15.49 -17.31
N ARG A 228 13.46 -14.30 -16.70
CA ARG A 228 14.57 -13.34 -16.59
C ARG A 228 15.71 -13.94 -15.77
N ALA A 229 16.94 -13.71 -16.23
CA ALA A 229 18.15 -14.28 -15.63
C ALA A 229 18.26 -13.92 -14.14
N GLY A 230 18.60 -14.90 -13.31
CA GLY A 230 18.77 -14.73 -11.86
C GLY A 230 17.48 -14.70 -11.04
N LEU A 231 16.30 -14.82 -11.66
CA LEU A 231 15.00 -14.73 -10.98
C LEU A 231 14.19 -16.05 -10.98
N SER A 232 14.75 -17.14 -11.52
CA SER A 232 14.11 -18.46 -11.46
C SER A 232 13.91 -18.90 -10.00
N GLY A 233 12.71 -19.36 -9.68
CA GLY A 233 12.25 -19.56 -8.31
C GLY A 233 11.26 -18.49 -7.83
N ILE A 234 11.00 -17.46 -8.64
CA ILE A 234 9.98 -16.41 -8.41
C ILE A 234 8.91 -16.50 -9.49
N ASP A 235 7.67 -16.18 -9.15
CA ASP A 235 6.56 -16.18 -10.10
C ASP A 235 6.66 -15.06 -11.15
N ALA A 236 6.38 -15.40 -12.40
CA ALA A 236 6.21 -14.44 -13.49
C ALA A 236 4.87 -13.70 -13.32
N THR A 237 4.93 -12.44 -12.86
CA THR A 237 3.78 -11.54 -12.66
C THR A 237 4.12 -10.09 -12.99
N GLY A 238 3.17 -9.15 -12.94
CA GLY A 238 3.42 -7.73 -13.19
C GLY A 238 4.61 -7.10 -12.45
N PHE A 239 4.93 -7.60 -11.25
CA PHE A 239 6.04 -7.13 -10.42
C PHE A 239 6.68 -8.27 -9.60
N ASN A 240 8.01 -8.30 -9.45
CA ASN A 240 8.70 -9.40 -8.77
C ASN A 240 9.91 -9.01 -7.87
N ASP A 241 10.06 -7.73 -7.48
CA ASP A 241 11.13 -7.34 -6.55
C ASP A 241 10.71 -7.56 -5.08
N ASN A 242 11.66 -7.84 -4.17
CA ASN A 242 11.35 -8.10 -2.75
C ASN A 242 10.20 -9.11 -2.54
N TYR A 243 10.15 -10.14 -3.40
CA TYR A 243 9.07 -11.11 -3.48
C TYR A 243 9.08 -12.09 -2.31
N TRP A 244 7.91 -12.52 -1.83
CA TRP A 244 7.79 -13.55 -0.79
C TRP A 244 6.49 -14.35 -0.96
N VAL A 245 6.33 -15.45 -0.21
CA VAL A 245 5.21 -16.40 -0.37
C VAL A 245 3.86 -15.70 -0.27
N GLY A 246 3.69 -14.69 0.59
CA GLY A 246 2.45 -13.92 0.66
C GLY A 246 2.06 -13.26 -0.67
N LEU A 247 3.04 -12.81 -1.45
CA LEU A 247 2.81 -12.31 -2.80
C LEU A 247 2.49 -13.45 -3.77
N SER A 248 3.23 -14.57 -3.74
CA SER A 248 2.92 -15.75 -4.58
C SER A 248 1.46 -16.19 -4.45
N LEU A 249 0.95 -16.23 -3.20
CA LEU A 249 -0.45 -16.53 -2.90
C LEU A 249 -1.41 -15.56 -3.60
N LEU A 250 -1.24 -14.26 -3.40
CA LEU A 250 -2.17 -13.25 -3.90
C LEU A 250 -2.08 -13.03 -5.41
N HIS A 251 -0.87 -13.01 -5.97
CA HIS A 251 -0.69 -12.87 -7.42
C HIS A 251 -1.30 -14.05 -8.17
N THR A 252 -1.09 -15.28 -7.69
CA THR A 252 -1.73 -16.48 -8.25
C THR A 252 -3.25 -16.41 -8.12
N LEU A 253 -3.75 -16.03 -6.94
CA LEU A 253 -5.19 -15.91 -6.68
C LEU A 253 -5.87 -14.92 -7.64
N PHE A 254 -5.29 -13.73 -7.83
CA PHE A 254 -5.88 -12.70 -8.70
C PHE A 254 -5.64 -12.93 -10.19
N ALA A 255 -4.64 -13.73 -10.58
CA ALA A 255 -4.51 -14.22 -11.95
C ALA A 255 -5.59 -15.26 -12.28
N LYS A 256 -5.86 -16.20 -11.36
CA LYS A 256 -6.99 -17.13 -11.49
C LYS A 256 -8.33 -16.39 -11.49
N GLU A 257 -8.46 -15.33 -10.70
CA GLU A 257 -9.66 -14.49 -10.70
C GLU A 257 -9.87 -13.77 -12.04
N HIS A 258 -8.82 -13.21 -12.62
CA HIS A 258 -8.87 -12.65 -13.96
C HIS A 258 -9.38 -13.68 -14.99
N ASN A 259 -8.82 -14.88 -14.98
CA ASN A 259 -9.21 -15.93 -15.93
C ASN A 259 -10.68 -16.36 -15.75
N ALA A 260 -11.17 -16.43 -14.51
CA ALA A 260 -12.58 -16.73 -14.23
C ALA A 260 -13.53 -15.61 -14.71
N ILE A 261 -13.10 -14.35 -14.64
CA ILE A 261 -13.82 -13.21 -15.20
C ILE A 261 -13.85 -13.30 -16.73
N CYS A 262 -12.72 -13.64 -17.38
CA CYS A 262 -12.67 -13.86 -18.83
C CYS A 262 -13.67 -14.92 -19.27
N ASP A 263 -13.71 -16.07 -18.58
CA ASP A 263 -14.66 -17.15 -18.87
C ASP A 263 -16.12 -16.68 -18.72
N ARG A 264 -16.42 -15.90 -17.67
CA ARG A 264 -17.75 -15.33 -17.47
C ARG A 264 -18.14 -14.39 -18.62
N ILE A 265 -17.27 -13.48 -18.99
CA ILE A 265 -17.55 -12.50 -20.06
C ILE A 265 -17.69 -13.22 -21.40
N ALA A 266 -16.79 -14.14 -21.74
CA ALA A 266 -16.84 -14.93 -22.96
C ALA A 266 -18.15 -15.74 -23.08
N SER A 267 -18.67 -16.27 -21.97
CA SER A 267 -19.96 -17.00 -21.96
C SER A 267 -21.16 -16.12 -22.36
N CYS A 268 -21.09 -14.81 -22.12
CA CYS A 268 -22.14 -13.85 -22.45
C CYS A 268 -21.87 -13.13 -23.79
N HIS A 269 -20.59 -13.07 -24.20
CA HIS A 269 -20.12 -12.37 -25.38
C HIS A 269 -19.22 -13.29 -26.24
N PRO A 270 -19.78 -14.36 -26.84
CA PRO A 270 -18.98 -15.43 -27.46
C PRO A 270 -18.22 -15.04 -28.72
N THR A 271 -18.49 -13.86 -29.30
CA THR A 271 -17.82 -13.36 -30.51
C THR A 271 -16.68 -12.38 -30.19
N TRP A 272 -16.38 -12.12 -28.91
CA TRP A 272 -15.31 -11.21 -28.53
C TRP A 272 -13.94 -11.88 -28.69
N ASP A 273 -12.97 -11.10 -29.15
CA ASP A 273 -11.58 -11.54 -29.29
C ASP A 273 -10.81 -11.50 -27.97
N ASP A 274 -9.57 -12.00 -28.02
CA ASP A 274 -8.66 -12.07 -26.88
C ASP A 274 -8.39 -10.70 -26.24
N GLU A 275 -8.08 -9.67 -27.05
CA GLU A 275 -7.77 -8.33 -26.54
C GLU A 275 -8.96 -7.72 -25.80
N ARG A 276 -10.17 -7.81 -26.38
CA ARG A 276 -11.37 -7.24 -25.76
C ARG A 276 -11.73 -7.96 -24.47
N LEU A 277 -11.63 -9.30 -24.44
CA LEU A 277 -11.84 -10.09 -23.22
C LEU A 277 -10.81 -9.71 -22.14
N PHE A 278 -9.53 -9.67 -22.48
CA PHE A 278 -8.44 -9.32 -21.56
C PHE A 278 -8.66 -7.95 -20.94
N HIS A 279 -8.87 -6.91 -21.77
CA HIS A 279 -9.01 -5.54 -21.30
C HIS A 279 -10.26 -5.34 -20.43
N THR A 280 -11.37 -6.01 -20.77
CA THR A 280 -12.59 -5.96 -19.96
C THR A 280 -12.41 -6.70 -18.64
N ALA A 281 -11.80 -7.88 -18.64
CA ALA A 281 -11.53 -8.62 -17.41
C ALA A 281 -10.52 -7.90 -16.50
N ARG A 282 -9.51 -7.22 -17.07
CA ARG A 282 -8.57 -6.37 -16.33
C ARG A 282 -9.30 -5.23 -15.60
N LEU A 283 -10.23 -4.54 -16.27
CA LEU A 283 -11.07 -3.51 -15.64
C LEU A 283 -11.82 -4.06 -14.43
N VAL A 284 -12.54 -5.18 -14.62
CA VAL A 284 -13.34 -5.83 -13.59
C VAL A 284 -12.47 -6.27 -12.41
N ASN A 285 -11.36 -6.94 -12.66
CA ASN A 285 -10.49 -7.47 -11.61
C ASN A 285 -9.78 -6.35 -10.82
N ALA A 286 -9.33 -5.28 -11.49
CA ALA A 286 -8.80 -4.09 -10.82
C ALA A 286 -9.84 -3.46 -9.88
N ALA A 287 -11.11 -3.41 -10.31
CA ALA A 287 -12.19 -2.91 -9.48
C ALA A 287 -12.58 -3.86 -8.33
N VAL A 288 -12.48 -5.18 -8.51
CA VAL A 288 -12.61 -6.16 -7.41
C VAL A 288 -11.53 -5.92 -6.35
N MET A 289 -10.27 -5.79 -6.74
CA MET A 289 -9.17 -5.49 -5.81
C MET A 289 -9.38 -4.15 -5.09
N ALA A 290 -9.78 -3.10 -5.82
CA ALA A 290 -10.08 -1.79 -5.24
C ALA A 290 -11.23 -1.84 -4.24
N LYS A 291 -12.29 -2.59 -4.55
CA LYS A 291 -13.43 -2.83 -3.67
C LYS A 291 -13.00 -3.54 -2.39
N ILE A 292 -12.35 -4.70 -2.51
CA ILE A 292 -11.88 -5.51 -1.38
C ILE A 292 -11.01 -4.64 -0.45
N HIS A 293 -10.08 -3.89 -1.03
CA HIS A 293 -9.23 -3.01 -0.22
C HIS A 293 -10.07 -1.95 0.52
N THR A 294 -11.01 -1.31 -0.19
CA THR A 294 -11.83 -0.20 0.35
C THR A 294 -12.80 -0.67 1.44
N VAL A 295 -13.53 -1.77 1.23
CA VAL A 295 -14.65 -2.18 2.11
C VAL A 295 -14.36 -3.39 3.01
N GLU A 296 -13.21 -4.05 2.83
CA GLU A 296 -12.79 -5.18 3.68
C GLU A 296 -11.44 -4.93 4.34
N TRP A 297 -10.36 -4.69 3.58
CA TRP A 297 -9.03 -4.51 4.17
C TRP A 297 -8.94 -3.25 5.02
N THR A 298 -9.34 -2.08 4.50
CA THR A 298 -9.29 -0.83 5.27
C THR A 298 -10.13 -0.93 6.55
N PRO A 299 -11.40 -1.38 6.52
CA PRO A 299 -12.17 -1.65 7.73
C PRO A 299 -11.56 -2.64 8.73
N ALA A 300 -10.69 -3.56 8.30
CA ALA A 300 -9.99 -4.46 9.21
C ALA A 300 -8.82 -3.75 9.92
N VAL A 301 -8.05 -2.92 9.20
CA VAL A 301 -6.88 -2.22 9.77
C VAL A 301 -7.25 -0.95 10.54
N ILE A 302 -8.44 -0.39 10.30
CA ILE A 302 -9.02 0.72 11.08
C ILE A 302 -10.44 0.34 11.53
N ASP A 303 -10.53 -0.64 12.43
CA ASP A 303 -11.77 -1.17 13.00
C ASP A 303 -12.42 -0.21 14.01
N GLN A 304 -12.86 0.94 13.50
CA GLN A 304 -13.55 1.97 14.26
C GLN A 304 -14.91 2.25 13.57
N PRO A 305 -16.03 2.42 14.31
CA PRO A 305 -17.36 2.48 13.70
C PRO A 305 -17.54 3.57 12.63
N VAL A 306 -16.99 4.76 12.86
CA VAL A 306 -17.07 5.91 11.95
C VAL A 306 -16.24 5.67 10.69
N THR A 307 -15.02 5.14 10.81
CA THR A 307 -14.19 4.85 9.62
C THR A 307 -14.77 3.71 8.78
N ARG A 308 -15.29 2.67 9.43
CA ARG A 308 -16.02 1.59 8.74
C ARG A 308 -17.20 2.13 7.94
N ALA A 309 -17.99 3.00 8.55
CA ALA A 309 -19.10 3.67 7.87
C ALA A 309 -18.59 4.58 6.74
N ALA A 310 -17.54 5.37 6.96
CA ALA A 310 -16.98 6.27 5.95
C ALA A 310 -16.45 5.51 4.72
N MET A 311 -15.76 4.38 4.93
CA MET A 311 -15.27 3.53 3.86
C MET A 311 -16.41 2.86 3.09
N HIS A 312 -17.43 2.38 3.80
CA HIS A 312 -18.63 1.84 3.16
C HIS A 312 -19.35 2.90 2.33
N VAL A 313 -19.48 4.14 2.83
CA VAL A 313 -20.07 5.27 2.11
C VAL A 313 -19.23 5.67 0.90
N ASN A 314 -17.89 5.64 0.99
CA ASN A 314 -17.03 5.96 -0.15
C ASN A 314 -17.29 5.03 -1.34
N TRP A 315 -17.54 3.73 -1.10
CA TRP A 315 -17.82 2.79 -2.19
C TRP A 315 -19.29 2.72 -2.58
N TYR A 316 -20.20 2.60 -1.60
CA TYR A 316 -21.61 2.29 -1.84
C TYR A 316 -22.56 3.48 -1.72
N GLY A 317 -22.12 4.59 -1.13
CA GLY A 317 -22.99 5.65 -0.66
C GLY A 317 -23.82 5.22 0.56
N VAL A 318 -24.77 6.07 0.97
CA VAL A 318 -25.70 5.80 2.08
C VAL A 318 -26.95 5.01 1.65
N LEU A 319 -27.18 4.82 0.35
CA LEU A 319 -28.37 4.11 -0.13
C LEU A 319 -28.30 2.60 0.20
N PRO A 320 -29.41 1.99 0.66
CA PRO A 320 -29.50 0.55 0.86
C PRO A 320 -29.21 -0.21 -0.44
N ALA A 321 -28.52 -1.34 -0.36
CA ALA A 321 -28.10 -2.13 -1.53
C ALA A 321 -29.25 -2.50 -2.49
N ARG A 322 -30.44 -2.81 -1.95
CA ARG A 322 -31.65 -3.12 -2.75
C ARG A 322 -32.12 -1.94 -3.60
N LEU A 323 -32.01 -0.73 -3.06
CA LEU A 323 -32.42 0.50 -3.74
C LEU A 323 -31.34 0.94 -4.75
N ARG A 324 -30.06 0.85 -4.36
CA ARG A 324 -28.92 1.14 -5.24
C ARG A 324 -28.93 0.30 -6.53
N ARG A 325 -29.25 -0.99 -6.44
CA ARG A 325 -29.30 -1.90 -7.61
C ARG A 325 -30.45 -1.59 -8.59
N ARG A 326 -31.51 -0.92 -8.15
CA ARG A 326 -32.67 -0.58 -8.98
C ARG A 326 -32.62 0.85 -9.52
N MET A 327 -31.90 1.75 -8.84
CA MET A 327 -31.80 3.15 -9.23
C MET A 327 -30.57 3.39 -10.08
N ARG A 328 -30.76 3.92 -11.28
CA ARG A 328 -29.66 4.58 -12.00
C ARG A 328 -29.26 5.84 -11.21
N ARG A 329 -27.96 6.09 -11.09
CA ARG A 329 -27.45 7.29 -10.41
C ARG A 329 -28.08 8.54 -11.03
N PHE A 330 -28.69 9.38 -10.19
CA PHE A 330 -29.18 10.69 -10.59
C PHE A 330 -28.41 11.77 -9.83
N GLY A 331 -27.71 12.64 -10.56
CA GLY A 331 -26.93 13.74 -9.98
C GLY A 331 -25.50 13.37 -9.52
N ARG A 332 -24.84 14.34 -8.90
CA ARG A 332 -23.39 14.32 -8.62
C ARG A 332 -23.02 13.87 -7.19
N GLY A 333 -24.00 13.62 -6.32
CA GLY A 333 -23.77 13.42 -4.88
C GLY A 333 -23.09 12.09 -4.51
N GLU A 334 -21.82 12.15 -4.10
CA GLU A 334 -21.03 11.00 -3.62
C GLU A 334 -21.57 10.38 -2.33
N ALA A 335 -22.08 11.20 -1.41
CA ALA A 335 -22.61 10.70 -0.16
C ALA A 335 -23.79 9.73 -0.38
N LEU A 336 -24.59 9.96 -1.43
CA LEU A 336 -25.77 9.15 -1.72
C LEU A 336 -25.44 7.85 -2.47
N PHE A 337 -24.55 7.91 -3.46
CA PHE A 337 -24.29 6.79 -4.39
C PHE A 337 -22.88 6.19 -4.32
N GLY A 338 -21.98 6.78 -3.55
CA GLY A 338 -20.55 6.44 -3.54
C GLY A 338 -19.75 7.20 -4.60
N ILE A 339 -18.43 7.00 -4.56
CA ILE A 339 -17.47 7.49 -5.56
C ILE A 339 -17.61 6.72 -6.88
N PRO A 340 -17.79 5.37 -6.90
CA PRO A 340 -18.07 4.63 -8.13
C PRO A 340 -19.19 5.26 -8.97
N GLY A 341 -18.93 5.51 -10.26
CA GLY A 341 -19.90 6.13 -11.17
C GLY A 341 -20.11 7.63 -10.98
N SER A 342 -19.32 8.30 -10.13
CA SER A 342 -19.40 9.77 -9.95
C SER A 342 -18.65 10.52 -11.07
N PRO A 343 -18.74 11.86 -11.18
CA PRO A 343 -17.86 12.60 -12.08
C PRO A 343 -16.40 12.59 -11.60
N THR A 344 -15.44 12.40 -12.50
CA THR A 344 -13.99 12.46 -12.19
C THR A 344 -13.60 13.85 -11.66
N ARG A 345 -12.78 13.90 -10.60
CA ARG A 345 -12.22 15.17 -10.08
C ARG A 345 -10.84 14.97 -9.45
N HIS A 346 -9.86 15.76 -9.89
CA HIS A 346 -8.52 15.80 -9.31
C HIS A 346 -8.34 16.87 -8.22
N HIS A 347 -9.34 17.72 -7.97
CA HIS A 347 -9.26 18.77 -6.92
C HIS A 347 -8.14 19.79 -7.20
N ALA A 348 -7.20 20.01 -6.26
CA ALA A 348 -6.23 21.11 -6.33
C ALA A 348 -4.98 20.83 -7.18
N ALA A 349 -4.76 19.59 -7.62
CA ALA A 349 -3.62 19.21 -8.47
C ALA A 349 -4.00 18.04 -9.39
N PRO A 350 -3.27 17.79 -10.49
CA PRO A 350 -3.33 16.54 -11.24
C PRO A 350 -3.11 15.31 -10.36
N TYR A 351 -3.50 14.14 -10.85
CA TYR A 351 -3.36 12.90 -10.08
C TYR A 351 -1.95 12.31 -10.19
N SER A 352 -1.35 12.11 -9.03
CA SER A 352 -0.12 11.35 -8.83
C SER A 352 -0.15 10.76 -7.42
N MET A 353 0.61 9.69 -7.20
CA MET A 353 0.98 9.25 -5.85
C MET A 353 1.99 10.24 -5.26
N THR A 354 2.12 10.25 -3.94
CA THR A 354 2.96 11.24 -3.25
C THR A 354 4.04 10.57 -2.40
N GLU A 355 5.15 11.27 -2.17
CA GLU A 355 6.23 10.77 -1.31
C GLU A 355 5.73 10.51 0.13
N GLU A 356 4.85 11.37 0.64
CA GLU A 356 4.24 11.22 1.96
C GLU A 356 3.32 10.01 2.05
N PHE A 357 2.71 9.61 0.92
CA PHE A 357 1.94 8.37 0.83
C PHE A 357 2.86 7.15 0.95
N VAL A 358 4.02 7.17 0.30
CA VAL A 358 5.03 6.10 0.40
C VAL A 358 5.50 5.94 1.84
N THR A 359 5.85 7.04 2.51
CA THR A 359 6.23 7.05 3.94
C THR A 359 5.13 6.48 4.85
N SER A 360 3.87 6.86 4.61
CA SER A 360 2.73 6.38 5.42
C SER A 360 2.46 4.87 5.25
N TYR A 361 2.95 4.26 4.17
CA TYR A 361 2.82 2.83 3.88
C TYR A 361 4.07 1.98 4.20
N ARG A 362 5.06 2.54 4.90
CA ARG A 362 6.14 1.76 5.52
C ARG A 362 5.58 0.96 6.70
N LEU A 363 5.00 -0.21 6.42
CA LEU A 363 4.31 -1.06 7.39
C LEU A 363 5.06 -2.38 7.65
N HIS A 364 6.39 -2.38 7.49
CA HIS A 364 7.26 -3.54 7.69
C HIS A 364 7.13 -4.27 9.04
N PRO A 365 6.75 -3.62 10.17
CA PRO A 365 6.44 -4.34 11.41
C PRO A 365 5.37 -5.45 11.27
N LEU A 366 4.55 -5.42 10.21
CA LEU A 366 3.57 -6.48 9.94
C LEU A 366 4.22 -7.85 9.65
N ILE A 367 5.45 -7.88 9.15
CA ILE A 367 6.19 -9.12 8.84
C ILE A 367 6.69 -9.79 10.13
N ARG A 368 6.83 -11.12 10.10
CA ARG A 368 7.22 -11.97 11.23
C ARG A 368 8.62 -12.54 11.02
N ASP A 369 9.30 -12.84 12.13
CA ASP A 369 10.57 -13.58 12.09
C ASP A 369 10.33 -15.11 12.03
N GLU A 370 9.25 -15.59 12.66
CA GLU A 370 8.85 -17.00 12.71
C GLU A 370 7.41 -17.19 12.19
N TYR A 371 7.22 -18.26 11.42
CA TYR A 371 5.97 -18.68 10.80
C TYR A 371 5.59 -20.09 11.25
N GLU A 372 4.33 -20.27 11.63
CA GLU A 372 3.74 -21.57 11.95
C GLU A 372 2.90 -22.02 10.75
N ILE A 373 3.36 -23.04 10.04
CA ILE A 373 2.60 -23.66 8.95
C ILE A 373 1.72 -24.75 9.52
N ARG A 374 0.42 -24.69 9.23
CA ARG A 374 -0.62 -25.55 9.80
C ARG A 374 -1.48 -26.15 8.70
N SER A 375 -1.98 -27.35 8.94
CA SER A 375 -2.89 -28.02 8.01
C SER A 375 -4.25 -27.33 8.00
N HIS A 376 -4.76 -26.99 6.81
CA HIS A 376 -6.13 -26.48 6.65
C HIS A 376 -7.21 -27.49 7.06
N ARG A 377 -6.89 -28.78 7.05
CA ARG A 377 -7.84 -29.87 7.36
C ARG A 377 -8.02 -30.08 8.86
N THR A 378 -6.92 -30.07 9.62
CA THR A 378 -6.92 -30.47 11.04
C THR A 378 -6.53 -29.34 11.98
N GLY A 379 -6.00 -28.23 11.46
CA GLY A 379 -5.44 -27.13 12.26
C GLY A 379 -4.11 -27.47 12.95
N ALA A 380 -3.62 -28.71 12.81
CA ALA A 380 -2.38 -29.17 13.42
C ALA A 380 -1.17 -28.42 12.85
N LEU A 381 -0.18 -28.15 13.72
CA LEU A 381 1.11 -27.61 13.31
C LEU A 381 1.83 -28.65 12.44
N ILE A 382 2.23 -28.24 11.24
CA ILE A 382 3.06 -29.03 10.32
C ILE A 382 4.52 -28.70 10.60
N GLU A 383 4.87 -27.41 10.58
CA GLU A 383 6.26 -26.96 10.66
C GLU A 383 6.35 -25.53 11.21
N ARG A 384 7.49 -25.21 11.86
CA ARG A 384 7.90 -23.84 12.18
C ARG A 384 9.08 -23.47 11.31
N THR A 385 9.03 -22.30 10.70
CA THR A 385 10.08 -21.84 9.77
C THR A 385 10.35 -20.34 9.95
N GLY A 386 11.52 -19.89 9.49
CA GLY A 386 11.88 -18.48 9.44
C GLY A 386 11.36 -17.77 8.20
N PHE A 387 11.73 -16.50 8.02
CA PHE A 387 11.38 -15.74 6.81
C PHE A 387 12.17 -16.16 5.56
N GLU A 388 13.42 -16.59 5.73
CA GLU A 388 14.32 -16.91 4.60
C GLU A 388 13.75 -17.97 3.63
N PRO A 389 13.19 -19.11 4.10
CA PRO A 389 12.58 -20.10 3.20
C PRO A 389 11.30 -19.61 2.51
N LEU A 390 10.74 -18.47 2.94
CA LEU A 390 9.51 -17.89 2.42
C LEU A 390 9.74 -16.72 1.47
N GLN A 391 10.97 -16.36 1.14
CA GLN A 391 11.27 -15.18 0.32
C GLN A 391 12.08 -15.48 -0.94
N ALA A 392 12.03 -14.52 -1.87
CA ALA A 392 12.78 -14.50 -3.11
C ALA A 392 12.72 -15.83 -3.89
N LEU A 393 13.88 -16.38 -4.24
CA LEU A 393 14.01 -17.61 -5.05
C LEU A 393 13.49 -18.86 -4.33
N ALA A 394 13.24 -18.80 -3.02
CA ALA A 394 12.70 -19.92 -2.24
C ALA A 394 11.17 -20.02 -2.30
N THR A 395 10.48 -18.97 -2.77
CA THR A 395 9.00 -18.89 -2.73
C THR A 395 8.32 -20.06 -3.42
N ARG A 396 8.77 -20.44 -4.61
CA ARG A 396 8.19 -21.59 -5.34
C ARG A 396 8.41 -22.91 -4.62
N LYS A 397 9.60 -23.12 -4.03
CA LYS A 397 9.90 -24.32 -3.23
C LYS A 397 9.02 -24.40 -1.97
N ALA A 398 8.78 -23.27 -1.31
CA ALA A 398 7.86 -23.20 -0.18
C ALA A 398 6.43 -23.58 -0.57
N VAL A 399 5.95 -23.07 -1.71
CA VAL A 399 4.62 -23.43 -2.24
C VAL A 399 4.57 -24.91 -2.62
N ASP A 400 5.63 -25.47 -3.21
CA ASP A 400 5.68 -26.90 -3.57
C ASP A 400 5.71 -27.81 -2.33
N HIS A 401 6.36 -27.36 -1.25
CA HIS A 401 6.48 -28.11 -0.01
C HIS A 401 5.19 -28.12 0.83
N TRP A 402 4.57 -26.95 1.04
CA TRP A 402 3.39 -26.83 1.92
C TRP A 402 2.05 -26.78 1.17
N GLY A 403 2.04 -26.37 -0.10
CA GLY A 403 0.83 -26.19 -0.89
C GLY A 403 0.04 -24.93 -0.54
N PHE A 404 -0.74 -24.44 -1.52
CA PHE A 404 -1.51 -23.19 -1.36
C PHE A 404 -2.53 -23.23 -0.21
N ALA A 405 -3.25 -24.35 -0.03
CA ALA A 405 -4.33 -24.42 0.96
C ALA A 405 -3.80 -24.26 2.40
N ASP A 406 -2.73 -24.98 2.76
CA ASP A 406 -2.12 -24.88 4.09
C ASP A 406 -1.48 -23.51 4.30
N LEU A 407 -0.85 -22.93 3.27
CA LEU A 407 -0.28 -21.58 3.33
C LEU A 407 -1.37 -20.50 3.54
N PHE A 408 -2.47 -20.54 2.77
CA PHE A 408 -3.60 -19.63 2.94
C PHE A 408 -4.22 -19.76 4.33
N TYR A 409 -4.47 -20.99 4.79
CA TYR A 409 -5.00 -21.24 6.13
C TYR A 409 -4.07 -20.72 7.23
N SER A 410 -2.77 -20.98 7.09
CA SER A 410 -1.74 -20.54 8.04
C SER A 410 -1.68 -19.01 8.10
N PHE A 411 -1.69 -18.34 6.94
CA PHE A 411 -1.70 -16.87 6.88
C PHE A 411 -3.03 -16.28 7.37
N GLY A 412 -4.14 -16.97 7.15
CA GLY A 412 -5.47 -16.60 7.64
C GLY A 412 -5.60 -16.74 9.17
N SER A 413 -4.84 -17.64 9.78
CA SER A 413 -4.89 -17.94 11.22
C SER A 413 -3.81 -17.21 12.04
N MET A 414 -2.68 -16.85 11.43
CA MET A 414 -1.59 -16.15 12.09
C MET A 414 -1.82 -14.64 12.16
N HIS A 415 -1.42 -13.99 13.24
CA HIS A 415 -1.40 -12.53 13.34
C HIS A 415 -0.12 -11.93 12.73
N PRO A 416 -0.20 -10.77 12.04
CA PRO A 416 0.98 -9.99 11.69
C PRO A 416 1.49 -9.21 12.92
N GLY A 417 2.63 -8.54 12.83
CA GLY A 417 3.12 -7.67 13.90
C GLY A 417 2.37 -6.34 13.98
N ALA A 418 2.23 -5.77 15.18
CA ALA A 418 1.69 -4.44 15.39
C ALA A 418 2.61 -3.35 14.85
N ILE A 419 2.05 -2.30 14.24
CA ILE A 419 2.82 -1.16 13.70
C ILE A 419 3.18 -0.21 14.85
N THR A 420 4.28 -0.48 15.52
CA THR A 420 4.75 0.25 16.71
C THR A 420 6.28 0.23 16.76
N LEU A 421 6.86 1.14 17.54
CA LEU A 421 8.26 1.05 17.93
C LEU A 421 8.52 -0.27 18.67
N HIS A 422 9.76 -0.72 18.58
CA HIS A 422 10.26 -2.00 19.08
C HIS A 422 9.51 -3.22 18.53
N ASN A 423 9.23 -3.23 17.22
CA ASN A 423 8.52 -4.35 16.59
C ASN A 423 8.82 -4.52 15.09
N HIS A 424 9.87 -3.91 14.58
CA HIS A 424 10.36 -4.16 13.22
C HIS A 424 11.11 -5.51 13.22
N PRO A 425 10.79 -6.43 12.29
CA PRO A 425 11.36 -7.79 12.30
C PRO A 425 12.87 -7.78 12.07
N ASP A 426 13.58 -8.63 12.79
CA ASP A 426 15.03 -8.77 12.69
C ASP A 426 15.44 -9.37 11.34
N CYS A 427 14.59 -10.22 10.75
CA CYS A 427 14.83 -10.74 9.39
C CYS A 427 14.83 -9.65 8.31
N LEU A 428 14.28 -8.45 8.58
CA LEU A 428 14.36 -7.30 7.66
C LEU A 428 15.47 -6.32 8.05
N ARG A 429 15.95 -6.35 9.29
CA ARG A 429 17.16 -5.60 9.69
C ARG A 429 18.44 -6.24 9.16
N ASP A 430 18.33 -7.49 8.70
CA ASP A 430 19.36 -8.23 8.02
C ASP A 430 18.80 -8.99 6.79
N LEU A 431 18.24 -8.24 5.85
CA LEU A 431 17.63 -8.82 4.66
C LEU A 431 18.69 -9.15 3.61
N ALA A 432 18.84 -10.42 3.26
CA ALA A 432 19.58 -10.84 2.07
C ALA A 432 18.72 -10.71 0.81
N ARG A 433 19.15 -9.89 -0.14
CA ARG A 433 18.53 -9.75 -1.47
C ARG A 433 19.00 -10.86 -2.42
N VAL A 434 18.29 -11.02 -3.54
CA VAL A 434 18.69 -11.93 -4.64
C VAL A 434 20.11 -11.63 -5.15
N SER A 435 20.52 -10.35 -5.13
CA SER A 435 21.87 -9.92 -5.49
C SER A 435 22.97 -10.34 -4.51
N GLY A 436 22.61 -10.91 -3.35
CA GLY A 436 23.52 -11.16 -2.22
C GLY A 436 23.79 -9.92 -1.36
N GLU A 437 23.25 -8.75 -1.73
CA GLU A 437 23.32 -7.53 -0.92
C GLU A 437 22.53 -7.72 0.39
N ARG A 438 23.18 -7.46 1.54
CA ARG A 438 22.53 -7.38 2.85
C ARG A 438 22.01 -5.97 3.09
N VAL A 439 20.77 -5.86 3.56
CA VAL A 439 20.11 -4.57 3.81
C VAL A 439 19.44 -4.56 5.17
N ASP A 440 19.72 -3.52 5.95
CA ASP A 440 18.89 -3.15 7.10
C ASP A 440 17.76 -2.23 6.63
N LEU A 441 16.57 -2.81 6.47
CA LEU A 441 15.40 -2.09 5.98
C LEU A 441 14.93 -0.99 6.95
N GLY A 442 15.14 -1.14 8.26
CA GLY A 442 14.85 -0.10 9.24
C GLY A 442 15.74 1.13 9.06
N THR A 443 17.04 0.90 8.82
CA THR A 443 18.01 1.96 8.50
C THR A 443 17.65 2.64 7.17
N VAL A 444 17.37 1.84 6.14
CA VAL A 444 17.01 2.36 4.80
C VAL A 444 15.73 3.18 4.86
N ASP A 445 14.68 2.71 5.53
CA ASP A 445 13.39 3.40 5.62
C ASP A 445 13.53 4.81 6.22
N VAL A 446 14.27 4.91 7.33
CA VAL A 446 14.57 6.20 7.98
C VAL A 446 15.34 7.11 7.03
N LEU A 447 16.39 6.59 6.39
CA LEU A 447 17.22 7.37 5.48
C LEU A 447 16.45 7.84 4.24
N ARG A 448 15.54 7.01 3.71
CA ARG A 448 14.75 7.33 2.51
C ARG A 448 13.78 8.48 2.71
N ASP A 449 13.13 8.55 3.87
CA ASP A 449 12.24 9.69 4.15
C ASP A 449 13.04 11.00 4.19
N ARG A 450 14.21 10.99 4.84
CA ARG A 450 15.12 12.15 4.90
C ARG A 450 15.66 12.52 3.52
N GLU A 451 16.17 11.53 2.78
CA GLU A 451 16.78 11.70 1.45
C GLU A 451 15.79 12.26 0.44
N ARG A 452 14.52 11.85 0.52
CA ARG A 452 13.47 12.29 -0.40
C ARG A 452 12.81 13.58 0.05
N GLY A 453 13.30 14.21 1.11
CA GLY A 453 12.76 15.48 1.61
C GLY A 453 11.34 15.35 2.16
N VAL A 454 10.97 14.21 2.74
CA VAL A 454 9.73 14.13 3.54
C VAL A 454 10.00 14.86 4.87
N PRO A 455 9.18 15.85 5.26
CA PRO A 455 9.41 16.57 6.52
C PRO A 455 9.45 15.63 7.71
N ARG A 456 10.23 15.98 8.75
CA ARG A 456 10.25 15.29 10.05
C ARG A 456 8.89 15.31 10.74
N TYR A 457 8.68 14.46 11.75
CA TYR A 457 7.35 14.14 12.27
C TYR A 457 6.53 15.37 12.70
N THR A 458 7.11 16.31 13.44
CA THR A 458 6.38 17.48 13.95
C THR A 458 5.94 18.40 12.81
N ALA A 459 6.81 18.63 11.82
CA ALA A 459 6.51 19.42 10.63
C ALA A 459 5.50 18.72 9.72
N PHE A 460 5.65 17.40 9.51
CA PHE A 460 4.72 16.57 8.76
C PHE A 460 3.32 16.58 9.38
N ARG A 461 3.23 16.43 10.70
CA ARG A 461 2.00 16.50 11.46
C ARG A 461 1.34 17.88 11.34
N ALA A 462 2.12 18.96 11.40
CA ALA A 462 1.62 20.31 11.22
C ALA A 462 1.10 20.55 9.78
N ALA A 463 1.80 20.03 8.77
CA ALA A 463 1.38 20.12 7.37
C ALA A 463 0.02 19.45 7.14
N LEU A 464 -0.30 18.40 7.91
CA LEU A 464 -1.58 17.70 7.88
C LEU A 464 -2.66 18.33 8.79
N HIS A 465 -2.48 19.59 9.18
CA HIS A 465 -3.40 20.41 9.99
C HIS A 465 -3.72 19.81 11.36
N ARG A 466 -2.79 19.04 11.93
CA ARG A 466 -2.96 18.46 13.26
C ARG A 466 -2.39 19.36 14.36
N PRO A 467 -2.93 19.26 15.58
CA PRO A 467 -2.36 19.97 16.73
C PRO A 467 -0.88 19.61 16.93
N PRO A 468 -0.03 20.59 17.28
CA PRO A 468 1.39 20.36 17.50
C PRO A 468 1.60 19.50 18.75
N VAL A 469 2.56 18.58 18.68
CA VAL A 469 3.10 17.84 19.82
C VAL A 469 4.28 18.64 20.37
N ARG A 470 4.32 18.88 21.69
CA ARG A 470 5.31 19.77 22.33
C ARG A 470 6.35 19.05 23.18
N THR A 471 6.09 17.81 23.57
CA THR A 471 6.98 17.02 24.43
C THR A 471 7.05 15.57 23.95
N PHE A 472 8.11 14.84 24.32
CA PHE A 472 8.22 13.42 24.05
C PHE A 472 7.15 12.61 24.82
N GLU A 473 6.74 13.06 26.00
CA GLU A 473 5.66 12.46 26.77
C GLU A 473 4.32 12.58 26.04
N GLU A 474 4.04 13.73 25.42
CA GLU A 474 2.84 13.89 24.59
C GLU A 474 2.91 13.01 23.33
N LEU A 475 4.07 12.91 22.67
CA LEU A 475 4.27 12.04 21.51
C LEU A 475 3.95 10.58 21.81
N THR A 476 4.29 10.12 23.01
CA THR A 476 4.18 8.71 23.41
C THR A 476 2.91 8.41 24.21
N GLY A 477 2.02 9.40 24.38
CA GLY A 477 0.79 9.24 25.17
C GLY A 477 1.03 9.02 26.67
N GLY A 478 2.15 9.51 27.19
CA GLY A 478 2.52 9.40 28.60
C GLY A 478 3.43 8.22 28.94
N ASP A 479 3.92 7.46 27.96
CA ASP A 479 4.95 6.44 28.20
C ASP A 479 6.31 7.11 28.48
N VAL A 480 6.61 7.31 29.76
CA VAL A 480 7.81 7.99 30.24
C VAL A 480 9.09 7.27 29.80
N ARG A 481 9.07 5.93 29.69
CA ARG A 481 10.25 5.14 29.30
C ARG A 481 10.55 5.36 27.81
N LEU A 482 9.53 5.21 26.96
CA LEU A 482 9.67 5.47 25.53
C LEU A 482 10.03 6.94 25.25
N ALA A 483 9.45 7.87 26.00
CA ALA A 483 9.77 9.28 25.90
C ALA A 483 11.24 9.57 26.25
N ALA A 484 11.78 8.93 27.29
CA ALA A 484 13.19 9.05 27.66
C ALA A 484 14.12 8.49 26.57
N GLU A 485 13.78 7.35 26.00
CA GLU A 485 14.57 6.73 24.93
C GLU A 485 14.58 7.57 23.64
N LEU A 486 13.40 8.05 23.20
CA LEU A 486 13.31 8.97 22.07
C LEU A 486 14.09 10.26 22.34
N ARG A 487 14.00 10.79 23.56
CA ARG A 487 14.75 11.98 23.97
C ARG A 487 16.25 11.74 23.86
N GLU A 488 16.73 10.57 24.23
CA GLU A 488 18.15 10.23 24.13
C GLU A 488 18.60 10.12 22.67
N VAL A 489 17.91 9.30 21.86
CA VAL A 489 18.26 9.07 20.44
C VAL A 489 18.21 10.35 19.60
N TYR A 490 17.32 11.28 19.93
CA TYR A 490 17.17 12.54 19.19
C TYR A 490 17.82 13.75 19.89
N ASP A 491 18.74 13.55 20.84
CA ASP A 491 19.44 14.63 21.58
C ASP A 491 18.51 15.68 22.20
N GLY A 492 17.35 15.26 22.69
CA GLY A 492 16.33 16.13 23.26
C GLY A 492 15.58 16.99 22.25
N ARG A 493 15.82 16.82 20.95
CA ARG A 493 15.23 17.62 19.87
C ARG A 493 14.02 16.93 19.24
N LEU A 494 12.83 17.29 19.73
CA LEU A 494 11.57 16.71 19.27
C LEU A 494 11.32 16.95 17.76
N GLU A 495 11.79 18.07 17.22
CA GLU A 495 11.68 18.43 15.80
C GLU A 495 12.51 17.55 14.87
N ARG A 496 13.48 16.79 15.41
CA ARG A 496 14.29 15.85 14.65
C ARG A 496 13.71 14.45 14.55
N VAL A 497 12.63 14.16 15.28
CA VAL A 497 12.00 12.83 15.26
C VAL A 497 11.58 12.48 13.83
N ASP A 498 12.07 11.33 13.34
CA ASP A 498 11.73 10.84 12.01
C ASP A 498 10.22 10.61 11.87
N THR A 499 9.67 10.90 10.69
CA THR A 499 8.22 10.78 10.46
C THR A 499 7.70 9.37 10.69
N MET A 500 8.38 8.35 10.17
CA MET A 500 8.05 6.95 10.46
C MET A 500 8.09 6.65 11.97
N VAL A 501 9.15 7.07 12.67
CA VAL A 501 9.31 6.83 14.12
C VAL A 501 8.21 7.51 14.93
N GLY A 502 7.92 8.78 14.64
CA GLY A 502 6.86 9.51 15.31
C GLY A 502 5.47 8.91 15.05
N MET A 503 5.20 8.43 13.82
CA MET A 503 3.96 7.70 13.52
C MET A 503 3.86 6.36 14.27
N TYR A 504 4.97 5.68 14.53
CA TYR A 504 4.98 4.42 15.28
C TYR A 504 4.82 4.65 16.79
N ALA A 505 5.42 5.72 17.32
CA ALA A 505 5.34 6.14 18.71
C ALA A 505 3.96 6.71 19.08
N GLU A 506 3.27 7.33 18.11
CA GLU A 506 2.01 8.02 18.37
C GLU A 506 0.91 7.07 18.91
N PRO A 507 0.21 7.45 19.99
CA PRO A 507 -0.98 6.77 20.47
C PRO A 507 -2.02 6.61 19.35
N LYS A 508 -2.48 5.38 19.18
CA LYS A 508 -3.42 5.04 18.12
C LYS A 508 -4.86 5.22 18.61
N PRO A 509 -5.77 5.78 17.79
CA PRO A 509 -7.19 5.71 18.08
C PRO A 509 -7.62 4.25 18.32
N ARG A 510 -8.62 4.04 19.18
CA ARG A 510 -9.13 2.69 19.43
C ARG A 510 -9.58 2.02 18.12
N GLY A 511 -9.04 0.82 17.86
CA GLY A 511 -9.33 0.03 16.65
C GLY A 511 -8.39 0.30 15.47
N PHE A 512 -7.47 1.26 15.56
CA PHE A 512 -6.52 1.55 14.49
C PHE A 512 -5.24 0.73 14.62
N ALA A 513 -4.74 0.24 13.49
CA ALA A 513 -3.43 -0.41 13.38
C ALA A 513 -2.28 0.61 13.29
N PHE A 514 -2.53 1.83 12.81
CA PHE A 514 -1.53 2.91 12.63
C PHE A 514 -2.02 4.23 13.22
N SER A 515 -1.14 5.24 13.26
CA SER A 515 -1.43 6.54 13.88
C SER A 515 -2.48 7.36 13.15
N ASP A 516 -3.09 8.31 13.87
CA ASP A 516 -3.98 9.29 13.25
C ASP A 516 -3.23 10.20 12.25
N THR A 517 -1.91 10.40 12.42
CA THR A 517 -1.07 11.13 11.44
C THR A 517 -1.04 10.41 10.09
N ALA A 518 -0.71 9.11 10.08
CA ALA A 518 -0.74 8.30 8.86
C ALA A 518 -2.17 8.27 8.26
N PHE A 519 -3.19 8.19 9.12
CA PHE A 519 -4.58 8.21 8.70
C PHE A 519 -4.97 9.48 7.92
N ARG A 520 -4.39 10.67 8.20
CA ARG A 520 -4.66 11.89 7.42
C ARG A 520 -4.27 11.76 5.96
N VAL A 521 -3.12 11.15 5.69
CA VAL A 521 -2.66 10.87 4.34
C VAL A 521 -3.64 9.90 3.66
N PHE A 522 -4.13 8.88 4.38
CA PHE A 522 -5.12 7.95 3.83
C PHE A 522 -6.49 8.59 3.57
N VAL A 523 -6.97 9.47 4.45
CA VAL A 523 -8.23 10.22 4.24
C VAL A 523 -8.19 10.98 2.92
N LEU A 524 -7.05 11.61 2.61
CA LEU A 524 -6.84 12.31 1.34
C LEU A 524 -6.68 11.31 0.18
N MET A 525 -5.64 10.48 0.24
CA MET A 525 -5.16 9.72 -0.90
C MET A 525 -6.03 8.51 -1.23
N ALA A 526 -6.62 7.80 -0.26
CA ALA A 526 -7.47 6.63 -0.55
C ALA A 526 -8.71 7.01 -1.36
N SER A 527 -9.39 8.12 -0.99
CA SER A 527 -10.52 8.62 -1.76
C SER A 527 -10.09 9.18 -3.12
N ARG A 528 -8.88 9.77 -3.18
CA ARG A 528 -8.31 10.34 -4.41
C ARG A 528 -8.01 9.28 -5.46
N ARG A 529 -7.47 8.11 -5.08
CA ARG A 529 -7.22 7.00 -6.02
C ARG A 529 -8.48 6.56 -6.78
N LEU A 530 -9.64 6.59 -6.12
CA LEU A 530 -10.91 6.30 -6.76
C LEU A 530 -11.46 7.51 -7.52
N LYS A 531 -11.37 8.72 -6.95
CA LYS A 531 -12.04 9.91 -7.47
C LYS A 531 -11.37 10.52 -8.71
N SER A 532 -10.07 10.31 -8.84
CA SER A 532 -9.27 10.78 -9.97
C SER A 532 -9.25 9.80 -11.15
N ASP A 533 -9.64 8.54 -10.96
CA ASP A 533 -9.56 7.54 -12.03
C ASP A 533 -10.91 7.42 -12.74
N ARG A 534 -10.94 7.77 -14.03
CA ARG A 534 -12.15 7.71 -14.86
C ARG A 534 -12.82 6.33 -14.86
N PHE A 535 -12.05 5.25 -14.73
CA PHE A 535 -12.58 3.89 -14.71
C PHE A 535 -13.27 3.54 -13.40
N PHE A 536 -13.07 4.31 -12.33
CA PHE A 536 -13.90 4.26 -11.12
C PHE A 536 -15.00 5.33 -11.13
N THR A 537 -14.87 6.39 -11.92
CA THR A 537 -15.84 7.50 -11.97
C THR A 537 -16.67 7.45 -13.25
N SER A 538 -16.39 8.28 -14.25
CA SER A 538 -17.25 8.47 -15.42
C SER A 538 -17.45 7.20 -16.24
N ASP A 539 -16.42 6.36 -16.36
CA ASP A 539 -16.41 5.12 -17.13
C ASP A 539 -16.76 3.88 -16.31
N TYR A 540 -17.12 4.03 -15.04
CA TYR A 540 -17.69 2.95 -14.23
C TYR A 540 -19.16 2.70 -14.62
N ARG A 541 -19.37 2.16 -15.83
CA ARG A 541 -20.69 1.97 -16.45
C ARG A 541 -20.71 0.70 -17.34
N PRO A 542 -21.90 0.11 -17.59
CA PRO A 542 -22.01 -1.16 -18.30
C PRO A 542 -21.41 -1.15 -19.71
N GLU A 543 -21.38 0.00 -20.38
CA GLU A 543 -20.83 0.13 -21.73
C GLU A 543 -19.31 -0.10 -21.78
N VAL A 544 -18.62 0.09 -20.65
CA VAL A 544 -17.17 -0.07 -20.51
C VAL A 544 -16.83 -1.39 -19.80
N TYR A 545 -17.58 -1.73 -18.76
CA TYR A 545 -17.31 -2.90 -17.91
C TYR A 545 -18.10 -4.16 -18.29
N THR A 546 -19.10 -4.06 -19.17
CA THR A 546 -20.25 -4.98 -19.32
C THR A 546 -21.19 -5.00 -18.10
N PRO A 547 -22.50 -5.30 -18.29
CA PRO A 547 -23.40 -5.57 -17.18
C PRO A 547 -22.89 -6.70 -16.27
N GLU A 548 -22.35 -7.77 -16.86
CA GLU A 548 -21.86 -8.94 -16.14
C GLU A 548 -20.60 -8.62 -15.32
N GLY A 549 -19.70 -7.81 -15.87
CA GLY A 549 -18.51 -7.35 -15.15
C GLY A 549 -18.85 -6.47 -13.95
N LEU A 550 -19.81 -5.55 -14.09
CA LEU A 550 -20.31 -4.77 -12.94
C LEU A 550 -20.99 -5.66 -11.90
N GLU A 551 -21.80 -6.63 -12.33
CA GLU A 551 -22.42 -7.61 -11.43
C GLU A 551 -21.36 -8.44 -10.68
N TRP A 552 -20.29 -8.85 -11.36
CA TRP A 552 -19.16 -9.56 -10.76
C TRP A 552 -18.50 -8.73 -9.67
N ILE A 553 -18.19 -7.45 -9.94
CA ILE A 553 -17.63 -6.53 -8.93
C ILE A 553 -18.58 -6.41 -7.74
N ASP A 554 -19.88 -6.24 -7.99
CA ASP A 554 -20.87 -5.99 -6.95
C ASP A 554 -21.01 -7.18 -5.99
N ARG A 555 -20.92 -8.41 -6.50
CA ARG A 555 -21.08 -9.65 -5.73
C ARG A 555 -19.82 -10.17 -5.08
N THR A 556 -18.65 -9.83 -5.61
CA THR A 556 -17.39 -10.42 -5.15
C THR A 556 -16.85 -9.72 -3.90
N SER A 557 -16.52 -10.52 -2.88
CA SER A 557 -15.71 -10.18 -1.70
C SER A 557 -14.41 -10.97 -1.69
N MET A 558 -13.48 -10.66 -0.78
CA MET A 558 -12.25 -11.46 -0.64
C MET A 558 -12.58 -12.93 -0.30
N ARG A 559 -13.66 -13.16 0.44
CA ARG A 559 -14.13 -14.52 0.77
C ARG A 559 -14.54 -15.26 -0.50
N ASP A 560 -15.27 -14.59 -1.39
CA ASP A 560 -15.74 -15.19 -2.63
C ASP A 560 -14.57 -15.52 -3.55
N VAL A 561 -13.56 -14.65 -3.64
CA VAL A 561 -12.33 -14.93 -4.42
C VAL A 561 -11.59 -16.13 -3.85
N LEU A 562 -11.38 -16.18 -2.53
CA LEU A 562 -10.72 -17.32 -1.88
C LEU A 562 -11.48 -18.63 -2.15
N LEU A 563 -12.79 -18.68 -1.90
CA LEU A 563 -13.58 -19.91 -2.02
C LEU A 563 -13.85 -20.33 -3.47
N ARG A 564 -13.81 -19.41 -4.43
CA ARG A 564 -13.89 -19.75 -5.86
C ARG A 564 -12.66 -20.55 -6.32
N HIS A 565 -11.49 -20.27 -5.74
CA HIS A 565 -10.22 -20.83 -6.19
C HIS A 565 -9.60 -21.85 -5.22
N HIS A 566 -10.06 -21.85 -3.97
CA HIS A 566 -9.66 -22.72 -2.85
C HIS A 566 -10.89 -23.07 -1.99
N PRO A 567 -11.88 -23.81 -2.53
CA PRO A 567 -13.11 -24.17 -1.82
C PRO A 567 -12.85 -24.99 -0.54
N GLU A 568 -11.72 -25.69 -0.46
CA GLU A 568 -11.25 -26.43 0.72
C GLU A 568 -11.07 -25.55 1.97
N LEU A 569 -10.97 -24.22 1.82
CA LEU A 569 -10.88 -23.27 2.94
C LEU A 569 -12.24 -22.89 3.55
N ALA A 570 -13.35 -23.40 3.00
CA ALA A 570 -14.70 -23.09 3.48
C ALA A 570 -14.91 -23.31 4.98
N PRO A 571 -14.42 -24.41 5.60
CA PRO A 571 -14.55 -24.62 7.04
C PRO A 571 -13.83 -23.54 7.87
N ALA A 572 -12.60 -23.18 7.53
CA ALA A 572 -11.82 -22.18 8.27
C ALA A 572 -12.42 -20.76 8.17
N LEU A 573 -13.12 -20.49 7.07
CA LEU A 573 -13.81 -19.22 6.86
C LEU A 573 -15.21 -19.22 7.47
N GLU A 574 -15.75 -20.31 8.00
CA GLU A 574 -17.10 -20.33 8.59
C GLU A 574 -17.23 -19.29 9.73
N GLY A 575 -18.27 -18.44 9.64
CA GLY A 575 -18.49 -17.35 10.61
C GLY A 575 -17.51 -16.16 10.51
N VAL A 576 -16.44 -16.26 9.71
CA VAL A 576 -15.49 -15.16 9.46
C VAL A 576 -16.18 -14.08 8.61
N ARG A 577 -16.45 -12.93 9.22
CA ARG A 577 -17.13 -11.79 8.55
C ARG A 577 -16.22 -11.02 7.60
N ASN A 578 -14.94 -10.94 7.91
CA ASN A 578 -13.94 -10.24 7.12
C ASN A 578 -12.72 -11.16 6.99
N PRO A 579 -12.33 -11.59 5.77
CA PRO A 579 -11.22 -12.51 5.56
C PRO A 579 -9.85 -12.01 5.99
N PHE A 580 -9.69 -10.72 6.32
CA PHE A 580 -8.47 -10.16 6.92
C PHE A 580 -8.47 -10.19 8.45
N ALA A 581 -9.58 -10.59 9.08
CA ALA A 581 -9.60 -10.93 10.49
C ALA A 581 -9.09 -12.37 10.70
N PRO A 582 -8.58 -12.72 11.88
CA PRO A 582 -8.14 -14.08 12.21
C PRO A 582 -9.23 -15.13 11.92
N TRP A 583 -8.85 -16.18 11.21
CA TRP A 583 -9.77 -17.29 10.88
C TRP A 583 -9.97 -18.20 12.08
N ALA A 584 -11.13 -18.86 12.13
CA ALA A 584 -11.37 -19.92 13.10
C ALA A 584 -10.63 -21.19 12.65
N GLY A 585 -10.13 -21.98 13.60
CA GLY A 585 -9.61 -23.32 13.27
C GLY A 585 -10.72 -24.23 12.73
N PRO A 586 -10.39 -25.25 11.92
CA PRO A 586 -11.37 -26.26 11.52
C PRO A 586 -11.95 -26.92 12.77
N ARG A 587 -13.28 -27.02 12.82
CA ARG A 587 -13.99 -27.69 13.92
C ARG A 587 -13.97 -29.20 13.76
#